data_AF-A0A2H9R9E9-F1
#
_entry.id   AF-A0A2H9R9E9-F1
#
_cell.length_a   1.000
_cell.length_b   1.000
_cell.length_c   1.000
_cell.angle_alpha   90.00
_cell.angle_beta   90.00
_cell.angle_gamma   90.00
#
_symmetry.space_group_name_H-M   'P 1'
#
loop_
_entity.id
_entity.type
_entity.pdbx_description
1 polymer ?
#
loop_
_entity_poly.entity_id
_entity_poly.type
_entity_poly.pdbx_seq_one_letter_code
_entity_poly.pdbx_strand_id
1 'polypeptide(L)' 'IMSAETLHKLGFKIILYPLSVLFANTFATMNILKELKRTGTTTKSKQKVVNFDQFNDLVELPKFQKLEKKYRFSKRE' A
#
# COMPACT_ATOMS: atom_id res chain seq x y z
N ILE A 1 -6.88 -22.83 8.51
CA ILE A 1 -5.75 -22.78 7.54
C ILE A 1 -4.49 -23.16 8.30
N MET A 2 -3.66 -24.06 7.78
CA MET A 2 -2.39 -24.44 8.41
C MET A 2 -1.36 -23.33 8.24
N SER A 3 -0.44 -23.17 9.21
CA SER A 3 0.63 -22.19 9.05
C SER A 3 1.56 -22.59 7.90
N ALA A 4 2.21 -21.59 7.30
CA ALA A 4 3.22 -21.85 6.29
C ALA A 4 4.33 -22.77 6.81
N GLU A 5 4.68 -22.65 8.10
CA GLU A 5 5.67 -23.50 8.76
C GLU A 5 5.22 -24.97 8.82
N THR A 6 3.96 -25.25 9.17
CA THR A 6 3.45 -26.62 9.20
C THR A 6 3.40 -27.21 7.79
N LEU A 7 2.98 -26.43 6.79
CA LEU A 7 2.99 -26.87 5.40
C LEU A 7 4.41 -27.15 4.90
N HIS A 8 5.39 -26.34 5.30
CA HIS A 8 6.79 -26.62 5.00
C HIS A 8 7.25 -27.94 5.63
N LYS A 9 6.90 -28.21 6.90
CA LYS A 9 7.24 -29.48 7.58
C LYS A 9 6.65 -30.70 6.88
N LEU A 10 5.53 -30.55 6.17
CA LEU A 10 4.91 -31.61 5.36
C LEU A 10 5.57 -31.81 3.98
N GLY A 11 6.56 -30.98 3.62
CA GLY A 11 7.33 -31.12 2.38
C GLY A 11 6.96 -30.14 1.26
N PHE A 12 5.97 -29.26 1.46
CA PHE A 12 5.63 -28.24 0.46
C PHE A 12 6.75 -27.18 0.33
N LYS A 13 7.16 -26.87 -0.90
CA LYS A 13 8.24 -25.90 -1.21
C LYS A 13 7.73 -24.52 -1.59
N ILE A 14 6.50 -24.42 -2.07
CA ILE A 14 5.85 -23.16 -2.47
C ILE A 14 4.46 -23.16 -1.84
N ILE A 15 4.11 -22.06 -1.17
CA ILE A 15 2.82 -21.88 -0.50
C ILE A 15 2.24 -20.56 -1.01
N LEU A 16 1.07 -20.63 -1.65
CA LEU A 16 0.45 -19.48 -2.30
C LEU A 16 -0.75 -18.99 -1.49
N TYR A 17 -0.86 -17.66 -1.37
CA TYR A 17 -2.02 -16.96 -0.78
C TYR A 17 -2.64 -16.01 -1.82
N PRO A 18 -3.11 -16.53 -2.96
CA PRO A 18 -3.37 -15.71 -4.16
C PRO A 18 -4.46 -14.65 -3.96
N LEU A 19 -5.45 -14.92 -3.10
CA LEU A 19 -6.61 -14.04 -2.92
C LEU A 19 -6.55 -13.19 -1.65
N SER A 20 -5.60 -13.44 -0.75
CA SER A 20 -5.58 -12.79 0.57
C SER A 20 -5.45 -11.27 0.45
N VAL A 21 -4.56 -10.79 -0.42
CA VAL A 21 -4.36 -9.36 -0.66
C VAL A 21 -5.58 -8.74 -1.36
N LEU A 22 -6.16 -9.44 -2.33
CA LEU A 22 -7.35 -8.97 -3.04
C LEU A 22 -8.52 -8.77 -2.07
N PHE A 23 -8.79 -9.74 -1.20
CA PHE A 23 -9.88 -9.66 -0.23
C PHE A 23 -9.63 -8.59 0.83
N ALA A 24 -8.38 -8.41 1.27
CA ALA A 24 -8.01 -7.32 2.17
C ALA A 24 -8.30 -5.94 1.53
N ASN A 25 -7.93 -5.76 0.26
CA ASN A 25 -8.20 -4.54 -0.50
C ASN A 25 -9.71 -4.29 -0.67
N THR A 26 -10.48 -5.32 -1.02
CA THR A 26 -11.94 -5.22 -1.13
C THR A 26 -12.57 -4.80 0.20
N PHE A 27 -12.16 -5.41 1.31
CA PHE A 27 -12.65 -5.07 2.64
C PHE A 27 -12.33 -3.62 3.03
N ALA A 28 -11.08 -3.19 2.85
CA ALA A 28 -10.67 -1.82 3.15
C ALA A 28 -11.46 -0.80 2.30
N THR A 29 -11.57 -1.06 0.99
CA THR A 29 -12.32 -0.20 0.06
C THR A 29 -13.78 -0.06 0.47
N MET A 30 -14.44 -1.19 0.76
CA MET A 30 -15.85 -1.19 1.16
C MET A 30 -16.09 -0.36 2.43
N ASN A 31 -15.18 -0.45 3.40
CA ASN A 31 -15.30 0.30 4.65
C ASN A 31 -15.10 1.81 4.45
N ILE A 32 -14.14 2.21 3.63
CA ILE A 32 -13.91 3.63 3.29
C ILE A 32 -15.14 4.21 2.58
N LEU A 33 -15.69 3.50 1.59
CA LEU A 33 -16.87 3.94 0.85
C LEU A 33 -18.12 4.02 1.74
N LYS A 34 -18.33 3.06 2.65
CA LYS A 34 -19.42 3.10 3.63
C LYS A 34 -19.30 4.30 4.56
N GLU A 35 -18.11 4.59 5.08
CA GLU A 35 -17.89 5.73 5.97
C GLU A 35 -18.10 7.07 5.23
N LEU A 36 -17.58 7.16 4.00
CA LEU A 36 -17.77 8.33 3.13
C LEU A 36 -19.26 8.58 2.86
N LYS A 37 -20.02 7.52 2.52
CA LYS A 37 -21.47 7.62 2.30
C LYS A 37 -22.23 8.08 3.56
N ARG A 38 -21.80 7.62 4.75
CA ARG A 38 -22.47 7.92 6.02
C ARG A 38 -22.14 9.29 6.59
N THR A 39 -20.91 9.78 6.41
CA THR A 39 -20.40 10.97 7.11
C THR A 39 -19.94 12.10 6.20
N GLY A 40 -19.80 11.85 4.90
CA GLY A 40 -19.20 12.80 3.96
C GLY A 40 -17.69 12.96 4.10
N THR A 41 -17.01 12.17 4.95
CA THR A 41 -15.56 12.26 5.16
C THR A 41 -14.93 10.87 5.40
N THR A 42 -13.62 10.76 5.23
CA THR A 42 -12.83 9.54 5.52
C THR A 42 -12.00 9.66 6.79
N THR A 43 -12.18 10.71 7.58
CA THR A 43 -11.33 11.05 8.74
C THR A 43 -11.22 9.91 9.75
N LYS A 44 -12.30 9.15 10.01
CA LYS A 44 -12.27 7.99 10.91
C LYS A 44 -11.49 6.78 10.39
N SER A 45 -11.17 6.76 9.09
CA SER A 45 -10.40 5.70 8.44
C SER A 45 -8.91 6.01 8.35
N LYS A 46 -8.46 7.21 8.76
CA LYS A 46 -7.04 7.64 8.64
C LYS A 46 -6.04 6.67 9.27
N GLN A 47 -6.36 6.05 10.41
CA GLN A 47 -5.48 5.09 11.08
C GLN A 47 -5.44 3.72 10.38
N LYS A 48 -6.32 3.47 9.41
CA LYS A 48 -6.48 2.18 8.72
C LYS A 48 -6.01 2.22 7.27
N VAL A 49 -5.38 3.32 6.85
CA VAL A 49 -4.82 3.51 5.51
C VAL A 49 -3.36 3.87 5.60
N VAL A 50 -2.61 3.60 4.53
CA VAL A 50 -1.22 4.06 4.40
C VAL A 50 -1.17 5.58 4.58
N ASN A 51 -0.25 6.04 5.42
CA ASN A 51 -0.08 7.48 5.61
C ASN A 51 0.69 8.09 4.44
N PHE A 52 0.75 9.42 4.40
CA PHE A 52 1.34 10.15 3.29
C PHE A 52 2.83 9.85 3.09
N ASP A 53 3.60 9.72 4.18
CA ASP A 53 5.03 9.45 4.12
C ASP A 53 5.30 8.02 3.61
N GLN A 54 4.57 7.04 4.14
CA GLN A 54 4.61 5.66 3.66
C GLN A 54 4.26 5.54 2.18
N PHE A 55 3.25 6.30 1.74
CA PHE A 55 2.87 6.35 0.33
C PHE A 55 3.99 6.99 -0.52
N ASN A 56 4.58 8.10 -0.08
CA ASN A 56 5.66 8.77 -0.79
C ASN A 56 6.90 7.89 -0.94
N ASP A 57 7.23 7.11 0.09
CA ASP A 57 8.30 6.13 0.02
C ASP A 57 7.96 5.00 -0.96
N LEU A 58 6.73 4.49 -0.93
CA LEU A 58 6.26 3.44 -1.83
C LEU A 58 6.30 3.86 -3.31
N VAL A 59 5.94 5.11 -3.62
CA VAL A 59 5.98 5.65 -5.00
C VAL A 59 7.33 6.25 -5.37
N GLU A 60 8.35 6.04 -4.55
CA GLU A 60 9.73 6.49 -4.75
C GLU A 60 9.85 8.02 -4.95
N LEU A 61 8.96 8.83 -4.37
CA LEU A 61 9.00 10.29 -4.49
C LEU A 61 10.40 10.89 -4.16
N PRO A 62 11.12 10.45 -3.11
CA PRO A 62 12.45 10.98 -2.81
C PRO A 62 13.48 10.76 -3.93
N LYS A 63 13.37 9.65 -4.67
CA LYS A 63 14.23 9.36 -5.83
C LYS A 63 13.96 10.36 -6.95
N PHE A 64 12.68 10.60 -7.27
CA PHE A 64 12.30 11.55 -8.31
C PHE A 64 12.68 12.99 -7.96
N GLN A 65 12.55 13.41 -6.71
CA GLN A 65 13.02 14.72 -6.26
C GLN A 65 14.54 14.90 -6.41
N LYS A 66 15.33 13.84 -6.16
CA LYS A 66 16.79 13.88 -6.41
C LYS A 66 17.10 14.00 -7.90
N LEU A 67 16.37 13.29 -8.76
CA LEU A 67 16.51 13.40 -10.21
C LEU A 67 16.14 14.81 -10.69
N GLU A 68 15.02 15.36 -10.18
CA GLU A 68 14.60 16.73 -10.47
C GLU A 68 15.72 17.71 -10.10
N LYS A 69 16.25 17.65 -8.88
CA LYS A 69 17.36 18.53 -8.47
C LYS A 69 18.61 18.37 -9.33
N LYS A 70 18.95 17.14 -9.73
CA LYS A 70 20.14 16.84 -10.55
C LYS A 70 20.02 17.38 -11.98
N TYR A 71 18.83 17.31 -12.57
CA TYR A 71 18.60 17.65 -13.98
C TYR A 71 17.78 18.93 -14.17
N ARG A 72 17.48 19.68 -13.10
CA ARG A 72 16.84 21.00 -13.19
C ARG A 72 17.75 21.88 -14.02
N PHE A 73 17.30 22.24 -15.23
CA PHE A 73 18.01 23.12 -16.13
C PHE A 73 18.44 24.40 -15.38
N SER A 74 19.75 24.62 -15.26
CA SER A 74 20.27 25.95 -14.98
C SER A 74 20.01 26.78 -16.23
N LYS A 75 19.28 27.90 -16.11
CA LYS A 75 19.18 28.88 -17.20
C LYS A 75 20.62 29.20 -17.63
N ARG A 76 20.95 28.92 -18.90
CA ARG A 76 22.13 29.52 -19.53
C ARG A 76 21.82 31.01 -19.65
N GLU A 77 22.54 31.82 -18.87
CA GLU A 77 22.71 33.25 -19.14
C GLU A 77 23.38 33.46 -20.50
#